data_AF-A0A2E1Q665-F1
#
_entry.id   AF-A0A2E1Q665-F1
#
_cell.length_a   1.000
_cell.length_b   1.000
_cell.length_c   1.000
_cell.angle_alpha   90.00
_cell.angle_beta   90.00
_cell.angle_gamma   90.00
#
_symmetry.space_group_name_H-M   'P 1'
#
loop_
_entity.id
_entity.type
_entity.pdbx_description
1 polymer ?
#
loop_
_entity_poly.entity_id
_entity_poly.type
_entity_poly.pdbx_seq_one_letter_code
_entity_poly.pdbx_strand_id
1 'polypeptide(L)'
;MSSLNQKRAAIAMGVFVVIATAGWKILESQKVMPQDSLAGTQTSNVEADAGNASPTIETGSSNEDVPTVSGPSSLSTGDGGTPEEVENLDAKVLPYEKEMSSLMKSSSKVYLSESEKFERRELLSNKEFVKSLGERLSSPAENFESKKTQNLALKLLLEADPSVSKEVAKGVVADPFVENPDQKLSDRKELAGLKGELMLLWTSKYPDDATWVESLLPGPVSKHVWKRVQAHQASNESLSANP
;
A
#
# COMPACT_ATOMS: atom_id res chain seq x y z
N MET A 1 24.99 36.69 -50.02
CA MET A 1 25.99 36.78 -48.94
C MET A 1 25.36 36.29 -47.64
N SER A 2 25.95 35.23 -47.08
CA SER A 2 25.98 34.79 -45.67
C SER A 2 24.69 34.62 -44.86
N SER A 3 24.18 33.39 -44.93
CA SER A 3 24.16 32.36 -43.86
C SER A 3 24.24 32.73 -42.36
N LEU A 4 23.61 31.82 -41.60
CA LEU A 4 23.94 31.37 -40.24
C LEU A 4 23.67 32.32 -39.07
N ASN A 5 22.61 32.01 -38.31
CA ASN A 5 22.67 31.60 -36.88
C ASN A 5 21.26 31.66 -36.28
N GLN A 6 20.77 30.77 -35.43
CA GLN A 6 21.21 29.46 -34.96
C GLN A 6 20.03 28.95 -34.12
N LYS A 7 19.68 27.69 -34.37
CA LYS A 7 18.71 26.84 -33.68
C LYS A 7 18.56 27.14 -32.18
N ARG A 8 17.34 27.39 -31.72
CA ARG A 8 16.93 27.08 -30.33
C ARG A 8 16.19 25.74 -30.35
N ALA A 9 16.97 24.69 -30.17
CA ALA A 9 16.46 23.39 -29.79
C ALA A 9 15.91 23.49 -28.36
N ALA A 10 14.61 23.29 -28.19
CA ALA A 10 14.03 23.04 -26.89
C ALA A 10 14.43 21.61 -26.48
N ILE A 11 15.40 21.53 -25.58
CA ILE A 11 15.78 20.29 -24.89
C ILE A 11 14.64 20.00 -23.90
N ALA A 12 13.71 19.13 -24.29
CA ALA A 12 12.82 18.49 -23.35
C ALA A 12 13.65 17.46 -22.57
N MET A 13 14.18 17.87 -21.42
CA MET A 13 14.81 16.94 -20.48
C MET A 13 13.73 16.00 -19.95
N GLY A 14 13.79 14.75 -20.42
CA GLY A 14 13.03 13.64 -19.87
C GLY A 14 13.50 13.36 -18.44
N VAL A 15 12.66 13.68 -17.48
CA VAL A 15 12.84 13.26 -16.08
C VAL A 15 12.48 11.77 -16.02
N PHE A 16 13.51 10.91 -16.06
CA PHE A 16 13.37 9.51 -15.69
C PHE A 16 13.24 9.42 -14.18
N VAL A 17 12.03 9.26 -13.67
CA VAL A 17 11.80 8.90 -12.26
C VAL A 17 12.12 7.42 -12.10
N VAL A 18 13.28 7.13 -11.52
CA VAL A 18 13.64 5.80 -11.04
C VAL A 18 12.81 5.51 -9.78
N ILE A 19 11.68 4.82 -9.95
CA ILE A 19 10.87 4.33 -8.82
C ILE A 19 11.56 3.08 -8.26
N ALA A 20 12.56 3.29 -7.42
CA ALA A 20 13.20 2.24 -6.65
C ALA A 20 12.55 2.14 -5.26
N THR A 21 11.75 1.08 -5.06
CA THR A 21 11.71 0.24 -3.85
C THR A 21 11.60 0.89 -2.46
N ALA A 22 10.93 2.05 -2.31
CA ALA A 22 10.73 2.65 -0.97
C ALA A 22 9.45 2.17 -0.24
N GLY A 23 8.49 1.57 -0.94
CA GLY A 23 7.19 1.17 -0.37
C GLY A 23 7.25 0.04 0.68
N TRP A 24 8.33 -0.76 0.70
CA TRP A 24 8.40 -1.93 1.60
C TRP A 24 8.87 -1.58 3.03
N LYS A 25 9.62 -0.50 3.24
CA LYS A 25 10.24 -0.20 4.54
C LYS A 25 9.36 0.53 5.55
N ILE A 26 8.20 1.05 5.16
CA ILE A 26 7.33 1.84 6.06
C ILE A 26 6.59 0.94 7.08
N LEU A 27 6.60 -0.39 6.92
CA LEU A 27 5.84 -1.32 7.76
C LEU A 27 6.67 -2.20 8.72
N GLU A 28 8.00 -2.25 8.60
CA GLU A 28 8.85 -3.14 9.42
C GLU A 28 9.29 -2.55 10.78
N SER A 29 9.04 -1.28 11.07
CA SER A 29 9.37 -0.67 12.38
C SER A 29 8.39 -1.02 13.51
N GLN A 30 7.60 -2.10 13.40
CA GLN A 30 6.77 -2.63 14.50
C GLN A 30 7.42 -3.79 15.27
N LYS A 31 8.75 -3.89 15.30
CA LYS A 31 9.43 -4.91 16.13
C LYS A 31 10.41 -4.26 17.11
N VAL A 32 10.17 -4.57 18.39
CA VAL A 32 11.06 -4.42 19.56
C VAL A 32 10.98 -3.07 20.28
N MET A 33 10.08 -2.98 21.28
CA MET A 33 10.41 -2.31 22.54
C MET A 33 10.73 -3.41 23.57
N PRO A 34 11.95 -3.50 24.11
CA PRO A 34 12.18 -4.16 25.38
C PRO A 34 11.72 -3.21 26.49
N GLN A 35 10.87 -3.72 27.38
CA GLN A 35 10.78 -3.20 28.74
C GLN A 35 12.12 -3.40 29.45
N ASP A 36 12.41 -2.46 30.35
CA ASP A 36 13.38 -2.47 31.43
C ASP A 36 14.87 -2.33 31.09
N SER A 37 15.44 -1.17 31.45
CA SER A 37 16.20 -0.99 32.70
C SER A 37 17.27 0.12 32.60
N LEU A 38 17.68 0.60 33.78
CA LEU A 38 18.73 1.58 34.13
C LEU A 38 18.21 3.02 34.34
N ALA A 39 17.80 3.34 35.56
CA ALA A 39 18.62 3.66 36.74
C ALA A 39 19.06 5.13 36.76
N GLY A 40 18.45 5.87 37.68
CA GLY A 40 18.74 7.26 37.98
C GLY A 40 18.15 7.67 39.33
N THR A 41 18.78 7.18 40.39
CA THR A 41 18.97 7.82 41.71
C THR A 41 17.77 8.50 42.37
N GLN A 42 17.14 7.81 43.34
CA GLN A 42 16.36 8.45 44.41
C GLN A 42 17.16 8.46 45.71
N THR A 43 17.18 9.62 46.38
CA THR A 43 17.66 9.81 47.74
C THR A 43 16.55 9.62 48.76
N SER A 44 16.82 8.73 49.71
CA SER A 44 16.49 8.76 51.15
C SER A 44 15.05 8.71 51.70
N ASN A 45 14.87 7.64 52.48
CA ASN A 45 14.19 7.50 53.78
C ASN A 45 12.65 7.46 53.83
N VAL A 46 12.07 6.34 54.31
CA VAL A 46 11.65 6.12 55.71
C VAL A 46 11.21 4.64 55.92
N GLU A 47 11.63 4.13 57.07
CA GLU A 47 11.36 2.96 57.92
C GLU A 47 10.01 2.18 57.92
N ALA A 48 10.13 0.92 58.42
CA ALA A 48 9.13 0.01 59.05
C ALA A 48 8.14 -0.76 58.12
N ASP A 49 7.73 -2.03 58.33
CA ASP A 49 7.96 -3.12 59.29
C ASP A 49 7.24 -4.40 58.77
N ALA A 50 7.75 -5.57 59.20
CA ALA A 50 7.20 -6.95 59.31
C ALA A 50 6.20 -7.62 58.32
N GLY A 51 6.48 -8.92 58.04
CA GLY A 51 5.47 -9.99 57.86
C GLY A 51 5.54 -10.76 56.53
N ASN A 52 6.34 -11.81 56.37
CA ASN A 52 6.13 -13.24 56.73
C ASN A 52 5.27 -14.09 55.74
N ALA A 53 5.81 -15.27 55.45
CA ALA A 53 5.21 -16.54 54.97
C ALA A 53 5.14 -16.88 53.45
N SER A 54 6.06 -17.75 53.03
CA SER A 54 5.81 -18.87 52.08
C SER A 54 5.11 -20.03 52.81
N PRO A 55 4.35 -20.91 52.11
CA PRO A 55 4.85 -22.26 51.71
C PRO A 55 4.23 -22.76 50.36
N THR A 56 4.91 -23.52 49.48
CA THR A 56 5.26 -24.97 49.41
C THR A 56 4.49 -25.71 48.29
N ILE A 57 5.21 -26.70 47.73
CA ILE A 57 5.10 -27.52 46.52
C ILE A 57 4.14 -28.72 46.66
N GLU A 58 3.61 -29.27 45.54
CA GLU A 58 3.48 -30.71 45.17
C GLU A 58 2.87 -30.80 43.75
N THR A 59 3.42 -31.40 42.68
CA THR A 59 4.11 -32.67 42.33
C THR A 59 3.17 -33.83 41.94
N GLY A 60 3.34 -34.34 40.70
CA GLY A 60 2.81 -35.59 40.11
C GLY A 60 2.31 -35.38 38.67
N SER A 61 2.97 -35.75 37.56
CA SER A 61 3.58 -37.02 37.07
C SER A 61 2.52 -38.14 36.98
N SER A 62 2.26 -38.87 35.88
CA SER A 62 3.09 -39.29 34.72
C SER A 62 2.19 -39.82 33.55
N ASN A 63 2.73 -39.84 32.31
CA ASN A 63 2.74 -40.87 31.22
C ASN A 63 1.54 -41.85 31.01
N GLU A 64 1.21 -42.43 29.85
CA GLU A 64 1.77 -42.58 28.49
C GLU A 64 0.66 -43.23 27.59
N ASP A 65 0.97 -43.41 26.30
CA ASP A 65 0.48 -44.44 25.35
C ASP A 65 -0.45 -44.07 24.16
N VAL A 66 0.09 -44.40 22.98
CA VAL A 66 -0.48 -44.50 21.63
C VAL A 66 -0.09 -45.90 21.13
N PRO A 67 -0.96 -46.71 20.48
CA PRO A 67 -0.82 -46.87 19.00
C PRO A 67 -2.09 -47.26 18.19
N THR A 68 -2.10 -46.80 16.92
CA THR A 68 -2.45 -47.41 15.62
C THR A 68 -3.56 -48.49 15.49
N VAL A 69 -4.47 -48.35 14.49
CA VAL A 69 -4.72 -49.29 13.35
C VAL A 69 -5.88 -48.84 12.43
N SER A 70 -5.63 -49.02 11.13
CA SER A 70 -6.41 -49.06 9.87
C SER A 70 -7.95 -49.13 9.85
N GLY A 71 -8.54 -48.49 8.82
CA GLY A 71 -9.98 -48.47 8.50
C GLY A 71 -10.52 -49.66 7.69
N PRO A 72 -11.69 -49.50 7.04
CA PRO A 72 -11.85 -49.98 5.67
C PRO A 72 -12.66 -49.05 4.74
N SER A 73 -12.40 -49.18 3.43
CA SER A 73 -13.11 -48.57 2.31
C SER A 73 -14.57 -48.98 2.21
N SER A 74 -15.41 -48.12 1.62
CA SER A 74 -16.66 -48.53 0.97
C SER A 74 -16.93 -47.65 -0.25
N LEU A 75 -17.00 -48.30 -1.40
CA LEU A 75 -17.53 -47.85 -2.68
C LEU A 75 -18.99 -47.39 -2.53
N SER A 76 -19.39 -46.30 -3.18
CA SER A 76 -20.77 -46.16 -3.68
C SER A 76 -20.78 -45.29 -4.94
N THR A 77 -21.37 -45.86 -5.99
CA THR A 77 -21.53 -45.34 -7.34
C THR A 77 -23.00 -44.97 -7.56
N GLY A 78 -23.27 -43.82 -8.16
CA GLY A 78 -24.57 -43.36 -8.66
C GLY A 78 -24.54 -41.83 -8.77
N ASP A 79 -24.18 -41.23 -9.91
CA ASP A 79 -24.94 -41.03 -11.15
C ASP A 79 -26.27 -40.27 -10.95
N GLY A 80 -26.39 -39.14 -11.65
CA GLY A 80 -27.68 -38.48 -11.91
C GLY A 80 -27.88 -37.08 -11.33
N GLY A 81 -27.36 -36.06 -12.03
CA GLY A 81 -28.16 -34.87 -12.36
C GLY A 81 -28.18 -33.71 -11.38
N THR A 82 -27.28 -32.75 -11.58
CA THR A 82 -27.58 -31.36 -11.99
C THR A 82 -26.23 -30.67 -12.16
N PRO A 83 -25.95 -29.91 -13.23
CA PRO A 83 -24.86 -28.96 -13.17
C PRO A 83 -25.28 -27.95 -12.11
N GLU A 84 -24.74 -28.10 -10.90
CA GLU A 84 -24.67 -27.00 -9.95
C GLU A 84 -23.97 -25.87 -10.70
N GLU A 85 -24.80 -24.95 -11.19
CA GLU A 85 -24.45 -23.58 -11.46
C GLU A 85 -23.82 -23.08 -10.17
N VAL A 86 -22.50 -23.27 -10.11
CA VAL A 86 -21.65 -22.68 -9.09
C VAL A 86 -21.90 -21.20 -9.24
N GLU A 87 -22.71 -20.65 -8.34
CA GLU A 87 -22.96 -19.22 -8.21
C GLU A 87 -21.60 -18.56 -8.35
N ASN A 88 -21.44 -17.91 -9.49
CA ASN A 88 -20.26 -17.14 -9.81
C ASN A 88 -20.31 -16.00 -8.79
N LEU A 89 -19.56 -16.16 -7.70
CA LEU A 89 -19.23 -15.10 -6.76
C LEU A 89 -19.05 -13.85 -7.60
N ASP A 90 -19.94 -12.87 -7.43
CA ASP A 90 -19.94 -11.59 -8.13
C ASP A 90 -18.58 -10.90 -7.89
N ALA A 91 -17.57 -11.35 -8.64
CA ALA A 91 -16.27 -10.75 -8.67
C ALA A 91 -16.52 -9.40 -9.29
N LYS A 92 -16.48 -8.36 -8.46
CA LYS A 92 -16.73 -6.98 -8.87
C LYS A 92 -15.82 -6.66 -10.05
N VAL A 93 -16.35 -6.78 -11.27
CA VAL A 93 -15.59 -6.50 -12.49
C VAL A 93 -15.39 -5.00 -12.54
N LEU A 94 -14.17 -4.57 -12.25
CA LEU A 94 -13.82 -3.17 -12.36
C LEU A 94 -13.85 -2.74 -13.83
N PRO A 95 -14.24 -1.49 -14.13
CA PRO A 95 -14.19 -1.00 -15.50
C PRO A 95 -12.73 -0.97 -16.01
N TYR A 96 -12.56 -1.08 -17.33
CA TYR A 96 -11.26 -1.00 -18.02
C TYR A 96 -10.22 -2.10 -17.69
N GLU A 97 -10.64 -3.29 -17.25
CA GLU A 97 -9.73 -4.41 -16.96
C GLU A 97 -8.88 -4.85 -18.16
N LYS A 98 -9.45 -4.81 -19.37
CA LYS A 98 -8.73 -5.20 -20.60
C LYS A 98 -7.60 -4.22 -20.90
N GLU A 99 -7.89 -2.93 -20.77
CA GLU A 99 -6.98 -1.81 -20.97
C GLU A 99 -5.87 -1.85 -19.90
N MET A 100 -6.22 -2.08 -18.64
CA MET A 100 -5.27 -2.27 -17.55
C MET A 100 -4.33 -3.46 -17.81
N SER A 101 -4.88 -4.58 -18.27
CA SER A 101 -4.09 -5.78 -18.63
C SER A 101 -3.14 -5.52 -19.80
N SER A 102 -3.57 -4.75 -20.79
CA SER A 102 -2.70 -4.32 -21.91
C SER A 102 -1.57 -3.42 -21.41
N LEU A 103 -1.90 -2.44 -20.57
CA LEU A 103 -0.92 -1.54 -19.97
C LEU A 103 0.08 -2.28 -19.08
N MET A 104 -0.35 -3.27 -18.29
CA MET A 104 0.54 -4.14 -17.52
C MET A 104 1.59 -4.82 -18.41
N LYS A 105 1.17 -5.38 -19.55
CA LYS A 105 2.09 -6.01 -20.53
C LYS A 105 3.05 -5.01 -21.17
N SER A 106 2.60 -3.78 -21.42
CA SER A 106 3.48 -2.73 -21.94
C SER A 106 4.44 -2.19 -20.88
N SER A 107 4.02 -2.16 -19.61
CA SER A 107 4.80 -1.59 -18.50
C SER A 107 6.03 -2.41 -18.11
N SER A 108 6.08 -3.69 -18.51
CA SER A 108 7.25 -4.54 -18.35
C SER A 108 8.30 -4.33 -19.45
N LYS A 109 7.98 -3.57 -20.50
CA LYS A 109 8.92 -3.26 -21.59
C LYS A 109 9.77 -2.05 -21.24
N VAL A 110 11.07 -2.16 -21.49
CA VAL A 110 12.02 -1.03 -21.33
C VAL A 110 11.79 0.05 -22.39
N TYR A 111 11.43 -0.35 -23.61
CA TYR A 111 11.15 0.55 -24.72
C TYR A 111 9.75 0.28 -25.26
N LEU A 112 8.91 1.32 -25.24
CA LEU A 112 7.60 1.32 -25.88
C LEU A 112 7.73 1.74 -27.33
N SER A 113 6.99 1.08 -28.22
CA SER A 113 6.78 1.53 -29.60
C SER A 113 5.99 2.84 -29.64
N GLU A 114 6.05 3.57 -30.75
CA GLU A 114 5.30 4.84 -30.89
C GLU A 114 3.78 4.63 -30.83
N SER A 115 3.27 3.50 -31.32
CA SER A 115 1.85 3.14 -31.17
C SER A 115 1.47 2.91 -29.71
N GLU A 116 2.28 2.18 -28.94
CA GLU A 116 2.02 1.95 -27.51
C GLU A 116 2.08 3.25 -26.69
N LYS A 117 3.00 4.16 -27.03
CA LYS A 117 3.05 5.50 -26.41
C LYS A 117 1.81 6.33 -26.76
N PHE A 118 1.29 6.20 -27.97
CA PHE A 118 0.07 6.87 -28.39
C PHE A 118 -1.15 6.33 -27.63
N GLU A 119 -1.35 5.01 -27.63
CA GLU A 119 -2.43 4.33 -26.91
C GLU A 119 -2.42 4.66 -25.42
N ARG A 120 -1.24 4.64 -24.78
CA ARG A 120 -1.10 5.02 -23.36
C ARG A 120 -1.55 6.46 -23.12
N ARG A 121 -1.11 7.41 -23.96
CA ARG A 121 -1.50 8.83 -23.82
C ARG A 121 -2.98 9.04 -24.05
N GLU A 122 -3.57 8.37 -25.05
CA GLU A 122 -4.99 8.43 -25.34
C GLU A 122 -5.81 7.93 -24.13
N LEU A 123 -5.42 6.78 -23.58
CA LEU A 123 -6.09 6.18 -22.44
C LEU A 123 -5.94 7.03 -21.16
N LEU A 124 -4.76 7.60 -20.91
CA LEU A 124 -4.52 8.53 -19.79
C LEU A 124 -5.21 9.89 -19.95
N SER A 125 -5.67 10.23 -21.16
CA SER A 125 -6.50 11.41 -21.41
C SER A 125 -8.00 11.12 -21.20
N ASN A 126 -8.40 9.85 -21.12
CA ASN A 126 -9.77 9.46 -20.85
C ASN A 126 -10.09 9.60 -19.35
N LYS A 127 -10.98 10.55 -19.02
CA LYS A 127 -11.37 10.85 -17.63
C LYS A 127 -11.96 9.65 -16.90
N GLU A 128 -12.77 8.85 -17.57
CA GLU A 128 -13.43 7.69 -16.96
C GLU A 128 -12.42 6.57 -16.67
N PHE A 129 -11.42 6.40 -17.55
CA PHE A 129 -10.30 5.53 -17.25
C PHE A 129 -9.54 6.01 -16.01
N VAL A 130 -9.19 7.30 -15.92
CA VAL A 130 -8.45 7.85 -14.77
C VAL A 130 -9.25 7.71 -13.47
N LYS A 131 -10.58 7.90 -13.49
CA LYS A 131 -11.45 7.64 -12.33
C LYS A 131 -11.42 6.17 -11.92
N SER A 132 -11.43 5.24 -12.87
CA SER A 132 -11.33 3.80 -12.56
C SER A 132 -10.03 3.43 -11.84
N LEU A 133 -8.94 4.18 -12.06
CA LEU A 133 -7.70 4.01 -11.30
C LEU A 133 -7.93 4.36 -9.82
N GLY A 134 -8.67 5.43 -9.53
CA GLY A 134 -9.03 5.82 -8.17
C GLY A 134 -9.88 4.78 -7.45
N GLU A 135 -10.86 4.18 -8.13
CA GLU A 135 -11.68 3.10 -7.57
C GLU A 135 -10.82 1.89 -7.17
N ARG A 136 -9.87 1.53 -8.02
CA ARG A 136 -8.92 0.44 -7.75
C ARG A 136 -7.99 0.76 -6.59
N LEU A 137 -7.54 2.01 -6.47
CA LEU A 137 -6.67 2.46 -5.37
C LEU A 137 -7.43 2.64 -4.05
N SER A 138 -8.77 2.69 -4.07
CA SER A 138 -9.60 2.81 -2.87
C SER A 138 -10.13 1.45 -2.37
N SER A 139 -9.90 0.37 -3.12
CA SER A 139 -10.36 -0.98 -2.78
C SER A 139 -9.17 -1.82 -2.32
N PRO A 140 -9.24 -2.64 -1.25
CA PRO A 140 -8.16 -3.54 -0.87
C PRO A 140 -7.82 -4.54 -1.98
N ALA A 141 -6.56 -4.95 -2.11
CA ALA A 141 -6.22 -5.99 -3.09
C ALA A 141 -6.56 -7.37 -2.57
N GLU A 142 -7.36 -8.12 -3.33
CA GLU A 142 -7.78 -9.48 -2.97
C GLU A 142 -6.64 -10.49 -3.10
N ASN A 143 -5.68 -10.22 -3.99
CA ASN A 143 -4.59 -11.12 -4.33
C ASN A 143 -3.35 -10.37 -4.83
N PHE A 144 -2.26 -11.11 -5.08
CA PHE A 144 -0.98 -10.54 -5.53
C PHE A 144 -1.06 -9.81 -6.87
N GLU A 145 -1.86 -10.31 -7.82
CA GLU A 145 -2.06 -9.64 -9.11
C GLU A 145 -2.84 -8.32 -8.96
N SER A 146 -3.79 -8.28 -8.03
CA SER A 146 -4.51 -7.06 -7.64
C SER A 146 -3.56 -6.01 -7.04
N LYS A 147 -2.57 -6.43 -6.25
CA LYS A 147 -1.51 -5.53 -5.74
C LYS A 147 -0.64 -4.97 -6.85
N LYS A 148 -0.27 -5.79 -7.83
CA LYS A 148 0.49 -5.31 -9.00
C LYS A 148 -0.30 -4.29 -9.80
N THR A 149 -1.58 -4.54 -10.03
CA THR A 149 -2.45 -3.61 -10.77
C THR A 149 -2.72 -2.33 -9.99
N GLN A 150 -2.80 -2.36 -8.66
CA GLN A 150 -2.82 -1.14 -7.84
C GLN A 150 -1.54 -0.32 -7.97
N ASN A 151 -0.37 -0.96 -7.90
CA ASN A 151 0.91 -0.27 -8.06
C ASN A 151 1.04 0.36 -9.46
N LEU A 152 0.54 -0.32 -10.51
CA LEU A 152 0.47 0.27 -11.84
C LEU A 152 -0.54 1.43 -11.87
N ALA A 153 -1.73 1.26 -11.29
CA ALA A 153 -2.75 2.30 -11.24
C ALA A 153 -2.24 3.57 -10.56
N LEU A 154 -1.43 3.44 -9.51
CA LEU A 154 -0.78 4.58 -8.83
C LEU A 154 0.14 5.35 -9.80
N LYS A 155 1.00 4.63 -10.54
CA LYS A 155 1.89 5.23 -11.53
C LYS A 155 1.13 5.91 -12.66
N LEU A 156 0.11 5.24 -13.20
CA LEU A 156 -0.72 5.74 -14.29
C LEU A 156 -1.53 6.96 -13.85
N LEU A 157 -2.10 6.95 -12.65
CA LEU A 157 -2.83 8.08 -12.10
C LEU A 157 -1.94 9.32 -12.05
N LEU A 158 -0.69 9.17 -11.60
CA LEU A 158 0.27 10.26 -11.56
C LEU A 158 0.84 10.64 -12.92
N GLU A 159 0.66 9.85 -13.98
CA GLU A 159 1.06 10.20 -15.35
C GLU A 159 -0.05 10.91 -16.12
N ALA A 160 -1.31 10.67 -15.75
CA ALA A 160 -2.49 11.26 -16.36
C ALA A 160 -2.52 12.80 -16.28
N ASP A 161 -3.49 13.38 -16.99
CA ASP A 161 -3.69 14.82 -16.99
C ASP A 161 -3.79 15.39 -15.55
N PRO A 162 -3.05 16.45 -15.20
CA PRO A 162 -3.02 17.00 -13.85
C PRO A 162 -4.38 17.44 -13.31
N SER A 163 -5.30 17.92 -14.15
CA SER A 163 -6.60 18.39 -13.67
C SER A 163 -7.46 17.25 -13.13
N VAL A 164 -7.44 16.11 -13.83
CA VAL A 164 -8.24 14.92 -13.49
C VAL A 164 -7.53 14.08 -12.42
N SER A 165 -6.24 13.85 -12.58
CA SER A 165 -5.46 13.02 -11.65
C SER A 165 -5.43 13.59 -10.24
N LYS A 166 -5.32 14.92 -10.08
CA LYS A 166 -5.39 15.57 -8.76
C LYS A 166 -6.75 15.39 -8.12
N GLU A 167 -7.84 15.52 -8.86
CA GLU A 167 -9.19 15.32 -8.33
C GLU A 167 -9.39 13.88 -7.84
N VAL A 168 -8.96 12.90 -8.64
CA VAL A 168 -9.02 11.48 -8.28
C VAL A 168 -8.12 11.18 -7.08
N ALA A 169 -6.89 11.71 -7.04
CA ALA A 169 -5.98 11.53 -5.91
C ALA A 169 -6.56 12.10 -4.60
N LYS A 170 -7.20 13.27 -4.66
CA LYS A 170 -7.93 13.85 -3.50
C LYS A 170 -9.02 12.90 -3.01
N GLY A 171 -9.78 12.30 -3.92
CA GLY A 171 -10.81 11.31 -3.59
C GLY A 171 -10.24 10.08 -2.86
N VAL A 172 -9.14 9.51 -3.37
CA VAL A 172 -8.48 8.35 -2.73
C VAL A 172 -7.93 8.70 -1.34
N VAL A 173 -7.34 9.89 -1.18
CA VAL A 173 -6.81 10.36 0.10
C VAL A 173 -7.94 10.63 1.12
N ALA A 174 -9.06 11.18 0.66
CA ALA A 174 -10.21 11.50 1.50
C ALA A 174 -11.08 10.29 1.87
N ASP A 175 -10.88 9.14 1.22
CA ASP A 175 -11.66 7.94 1.48
C ASP A 175 -11.54 7.47 2.96
N PRO A 176 -12.65 7.20 3.67
CA PRO A 176 -12.63 6.89 5.11
C PRO A 176 -12.33 5.42 5.43
N PHE A 177 -12.09 4.53 4.45
CA PHE A 177 -11.99 3.08 4.66
C PHE A 177 -11.00 2.69 5.77
N VAL A 178 -9.83 3.33 5.79
CA VAL A 178 -8.75 3.02 6.75
C VAL A 178 -9.10 3.41 8.19
N GLU A 179 -10.04 4.34 8.37
CA GLU A 179 -10.50 4.77 9.69
C GLU A 179 -11.56 3.80 10.25
N ASN A 180 -12.29 3.10 9.38
CA ASN A 180 -13.41 2.26 9.78
C ASN A 180 -12.93 1.03 10.58
N PRO A 181 -13.29 0.90 11.88
CA PRO A 181 -12.88 -0.23 12.71
C PRO A 181 -13.52 -1.56 12.31
N ASP A 182 -14.65 -1.54 11.60
CA ASP A 182 -15.38 -2.74 11.16
C ASP A 182 -14.68 -3.44 9.98
N GLN A 183 -13.75 -2.76 9.31
CA GLN A 183 -12.95 -3.33 8.24
C GLN A 183 -11.79 -4.17 8.79
N LYS A 184 -11.41 -5.23 8.06
CA LYS A 184 -10.30 -6.10 8.44
C LYS A 184 -9.01 -5.29 8.62
N LEU A 185 -8.29 -5.55 9.70
CA LEU A 185 -7.05 -4.83 10.01
C LEU A 185 -5.99 -4.97 8.91
N SER A 186 -5.92 -6.13 8.24
CA SER A 186 -5.03 -6.36 7.09
C SER A 186 -5.29 -5.36 5.97
N ASP A 187 -6.56 -5.20 5.62
CA ASP A 187 -7.03 -4.43 4.47
C ASP A 187 -6.85 -2.94 4.74
N ARG A 188 -7.14 -2.52 5.98
CA ARG A 188 -6.88 -1.15 6.46
C ARG A 188 -5.40 -0.81 6.43
N LYS A 189 -4.52 -1.72 6.87
CA LYS A 189 -3.05 -1.51 6.85
C LYS A 189 -2.54 -1.40 5.42
N GLU A 190 -3.02 -2.25 4.53
CA GLU A 190 -2.65 -2.25 3.12
C GLU A 190 -3.03 -0.92 2.45
N LEU A 191 -4.30 -0.51 2.57
CA LEU A 191 -4.75 0.76 2.01
C LEU A 191 -4.09 1.97 2.66
N ALA A 192 -3.78 1.92 3.96
CA ALA A 192 -3.00 2.98 4.60
C ALA A 192 -1.60 3.11 3.99
N GLY A 193 -0.95 1.98 3.66
CA GLY A 193 0.32 1.96 2.95
C GLY A 193 0.21 2.58 1.55
N LEU A 194 -0.79 2.14 0.77
CA LEU A 194 -1.05 2.65 -0.57
C LEU A 194 -1.36 4.16 -0.59
N LYS A 195 -2.17 4.64 0.37
CA LYS A 195 -2.45 6.07 0.55
C LYS A 195 -1.19 6.85 0.91
N GLY A 196 -0.35 6.30 1.78
CA GLY A 196 0.95 6.89 2.11
C GLY A 196 1.84 7.05 0.88
N GLU A 197 1.94 6.01 0.06
CA GLU A 197 2.71 6.05 -1.20
C GLU A 197 2.12 7.04 -2.21
N LEU A 198 0.79 7.08 -2.35
CA LEU A 198 0.12 8.05 -3.21
C LEU A 198 0.40 9.48 -2.74
N MET A 199 0.23 9.78 -1.44
CA MET A 199 0.51 11.11 -0.89
C MET A 199 1.97 11.51 -1.10
N LEU A 200 2.91 10.59 -0.86
CA LEU A 200 4.34 10.83 -1.08
C LEU A 200 4.60 11.21 -2.55
N LEU A 201 4.20 10.36 -3.48
CA LEU A 201 4.50 10.56 -4.90
C LEU A 201 3.72 11.74 -5.50
N TRP A 202 2.48 11.94 -5.08
CA TRP A 202 1.64 13.05 -5.49
C TRP A 202 2.24 14.40 -5.05
N THR A 203 2.62 14.54 -3.78
CA THR A 203 3.19 15.79 -3.26
C THR A 203 4.63 16.01 -3.69
N SER A 204 5.40 14.96 -3.98
CA SER A 204 6.68 15.10 -4.66
C SER A 204 6.52 15.62 -6.10
N LYS A 205 5.44 15.24 -6.80
CA LYS A 205 5.15 15.76 -8.15
C LYS A 205 4.54 17.16 -8.12
N TYR A 206 3.71 17.48 -7.13
CA TYR A 206 3.06 18.77 -6.96
C TYR A 206 3.24 19.28 -5.52
N PRO A 207 4.39 19.90 -5.20
CA PRO A 207 4.70 20.34 -3.83
C PRO A 207 3.67 21.31 -3.23
N ASP A 208 3.10 22.19 -4.05
CA ASP A 208 2.10 23.16 -3.60
C ASP A 208 0.83 22.48 -3.03
N ASP A 209 0.51 21.28 -3.51
CA ASP A 209 -0.66 20.52 -3.05
C ASP A 209 -0.45 19.96 -1.62
N ALA A 210 0.80 19.85 -1.14
CA ALA A 210 1.12 19.30 0.19
C ALA A 210 0.45 20.09 1.33
N THR A 211 0.28 21.40 1.15
CA THR A 211 -0.39 22.29 2.13
C THR A 211 -1.86 21.95 2.32
N TRP A 212 -2.50 21.32 1.33
CA TRP A 212 -3.93 21.00 1.36
C TRP A 212 -4.21 19.56 1.79
N VAL A 213 -3.21 18.67 1.75
CA VAL A 213 -3.39 17.23 2.05
C VAL A 213 -4.02 17.03 3.42
N GLU A 214 -3.54 17.73 4.45
CA GLU A 214 -4.03 17.55 5.82
C GLU A 214 -5.53 17.84 5.96
N SER A 215 -6.06 18.79 5.18
CA SER A 215 -7.50 19.14 5.19
C SER A 215 -8.40 18.06 4.58
N LEU A 216 -7.83 17.14 3.80
CA LEU A 216 -8.55 16.05 3.14
C LEU A 216 -8.61 14.79 4.00
N LEU A 217 -7.78 14.70 5.04
CA LEU A 217 -7.60 13.45 5.79
C LEU A 217 -8.84 13.16 6.66
N PRO A 218 -9.48 11.99 6.49
CA PRO A 218 -10.77 11.69 7.10
C PRO A 218 -10.68 11.47 8.61
N GLY A 219 -9.50 11.14 9.14
CA GLY A 219 -9.36 10.81 10.56
C GLY A 219 -7.93 10.66 11.08
N PRO A 220 -7.79 10.20 12.33
CA PRO A 220 -6.51 10.09 13.02
C PRO A 220 -5.51 9.15 12.35
N VAL A 221 -5.96 8.03 11.77
CA VAL A 221 -5.05 7.07 11.13
C VAL A 221 -4.41 7.70 9.90
N SER A 222 -5.20 8.35 9.06
CA SER A 222 -4.76 9.04 7.84
C SER A 222 -3.82 10.21 8.17
N LYS A 223 -4.12 10.98 9.23
CA LYS A 223 -3.22 12.03 9.76
C LYS A 223 -1.88 11.46 10.20
N HIS A 224 -1.88 10.30 10.85
CA HIS A 224 -0.64 9.63 11.24
C HIS A 224 0.18 9.15 10.04
N VAL A 225 -0.48 8.60 9.02
CA VAL A 225 0.17 8.24 7.74
C VAL A 225 0.80 9.47 7.10
N TRP A 226 0.08 10.59 7.03
CA TRP A 226 0.59 11.84 6.45
C TRP A 226 1.83 12.36 7.18
N LYS A 227 1.82 12.39 8.52
CA LYS A 227 3.01 12.78 9.31
C LYS A 227 4.25 11.93 8.98
N ARG A 228 4.06 10.63 8.74
CA ARG A 228 5.16 9.74 8.31
C ARG A 228 5.66 10.06 6.91
N VAL A 229 4.76 10.39 5.99
CA VAL A 229 5.12 10.85 4.64
C VAL A 229 5.97 12.11 4.72
N GLN A 230 5.54 13.11 5.49
CA GLN A 230 6.29 14.35 5.70
C GLN A 230 7.68 14.10 6.31
N ALA A 231 7.76 13.23 7.32
CA ALA A 231 9.05 12.85 7.92
C ALA A 231 9.98 12.17 6.90
N HIS A 232 9.44 11.32 6.04
CA HIS A 232 10.21 10.67 4.97
C HIS A 232 10.71 11.68 3.92
N GLN A 233 9.87 12.65 3.54
CA GLN A 233 10.27 13.73 2.63
C GLN A 233 11.38 14.59 3.22
N ALA A 234 11.24 15.04 4.47
CA ALA A 234 12.25 15.83 5.17
C ALA A 234 13.58 15.06 5.29
N SER A 235 13.54 13.75 5.56
CA SER A 235 14.73 12.91 5.58
C SER A 235 15.44 12.89 4.23
N ASN A 236 14.69 12.72 3.13
CA ASN A 236 15.27 12.70 1.79
C ASN A 236 15.89 14.05 1.39
N GLU A 237 15.23 15.15 1.75
CA GLU A 237 15.76 16.50 1.53
C GLU A 237 17.06 16.72 2.31
N SER A 238 17.10 16.33 3.59
CA SER A 238 18.29 16.49 4.43
C SER A 238 19.50 15.68 3.93
N LEU A 239 19.25 14.48 3.39
CA LEU A 239 20.30 13.65 2.77
C LEU A 239 20.79 14.24 1.44
N SER A 240 19.90 14.87 0.67
CA SER A 240 20.28 15.52 -0.60
C SER A 240 21.04 16.84 -0.41
N ALA A 241 20.88 17.49 0.76
CA ALA A 241 21.50 18.78 1.08
C ALA A 241 22.93 18.66 1.65
N ASN A 242 23.39 17.45 1.99
CA ASN A 242 24.76 17.15 2.43
C ASN A 242 25.47 16.26 1.38
N PRO A 243 26.04 16.84 0.30
CA PRO A 243 26.81 16.10 -0.71
C PRO A 243 28.17 15.63 -0.20
#